data_AF-A0A7S9E1I7-F1
#
_entry.id   AF-A0A7S9E1I7-F1
#
_cell.length_a   1.000
_cell.length_b   1.000
_cell.length_c   1.000
_cell.angle_alpha   90.00
_cell.angle_beta   90.00
_cell.angle_gamma   90.00
#
_symmetry.space_group_name_H-M   'P 1'
#
loop_
_entity.id
_entity.type
_entity.pdbx_description
1 polymer ?
#
loop_
_entity_poly.entity_id
_entity_poly.type
_entity_poly.pdbx_seq_one_letter_code
_entity_poly.pdbx_strand_id
1 'polypeptide(L)'
;MVDPASIAAFSGTLELVNKSVDLVRNLRKKGDDELNAAEMRNTLIDLLDHLVEVKSEFVSLKAVLLSKEEEIQSLKAELDGKNKLNFDGNLSWLEGDKTPYCTKCHEKDSLAFHLSFAKASPAREPVSIGIAEIVKHVTIHNSGIAATA
;
A
#
# COMPACT_ATOMS: atom_id res chain seq x y z
N MET A 1 4.63 1.62 -15.33
CA MET A 1 4.78 2.41 -16.57
C MET A 1 3.44 2.38 -17.28
N VAL A 2 2.91 3.53 -17.71
CA VAL A 2 1.64 3.55 -18.45
C VAL A 2 1.87 2.87 -19.80
N ASP A 3 1.01 1.92 -20.14
CA ASP A 3 1.08 1.21 -21.41
C ASP A 3 0.74 2.17 -22.58
N PRO A 4 1.58 2.26 -23.62
CA PRO A 4 1.38 3.20 -24.73
C PRO A 4 0.10 2.95 -25.53
N ALA A 5 -0.42 1.71 -25.57
CA ALA A 5 -1.69 1.42 -26.24
C ALA A 5 -2.89 2.01 -25.48
N SER A 6 -2.82 2.05 -24.15
CA SER A 6 -3.83 2.69 -23.30
C SER A 6 -3.92 4.19 -23.56
N ILE A 7 -2.78 4.90 -23.64
CA ILE A 7 -2.75 6.35 -23.94
C ILE A 7 -3.32 6.63 -25.34
N ALA A 8 -2.95 5.80 -26.33
CA ALA A 8 -3.45 5.93 -27.69
C ALA A 8 -4.99 5.79 -27.76
N ALA A 9 -5.56 4.81 -27.05
CA ALA A 9 -7.01 4.60 -26.97
C ALA A 9 -7.75 5.80 -26.35
N PHE A 10 -7.21 6.40 -25.27
CA PHE A 10 -7.78 7.62 -24.67
C PHE A 10 -7.73 8.81 -25.63
N SER A 11 -6.61 9.00 -26.34
CA SER A 11 -6.48 10.11 -27.30
C SER A 11 -7.43 9.99 -28.49
N GLY A 12 -7.61 8.79 -29.05
CA GLY A 12 -8.52 8.56 -30.18
C GLY A 12 -9.99 8.80 -29.79
N THR A 13 -10.39 8.30 -28.62
CA THR A 13 -11.75 8.54 -28.08
C THR A 13 -12.02 10.05 -27.91
N LEU A 14 -11.06 10.80 -27.38
CA LEU A 14 -11.21 12.25 -27.17
C LEU A 14 -11.34 13.01 -28.49
N GLU A 15 -10.56 12.64 -29.51
CA GLU A 15 -10.65 13.24 -30.84
C GLU A 15 -12.05 13.04 -31.44
N LEU A 16 -12.58 11.83 -31.33
CA LEU A 16 -13.89 11.49 -31.86
C LEU A 16 -15.05 12.21 -31.14
N VAL A 17 -14.93 12.35 -29.82
CA VAL A 17 -15.86 13.18 -29.04
C VAL A 17 -15.80 14.63 -29.51
N ASN A 18 -14.62 15.20 -29.73
CA ASN A 18 -14.49 16.57 -30.23
C ASN A 18 -15.13 16.74 -31.62
N LYS A 19 -14.91 15.80 -32.54
CA LYS A 19 -15.57 15.78 -33.87
C LYS A 19 -17.10 15.77 -33.74
N SER A 20 -17.64 14.94 -32.84
CA SER A 20 -19.08 14.87 -32.56
C SER A 20 -19.64 16.18 -32.01
N VAL A 21 -18.92 16.81 -31.08
CA VAL A 21 -19.30 18.10 -30.49
C VAL A 21 -19.29 19.21 -31.55
N ASP A 22 -18.28 19.24 -32.41
CA ASP A 22 -18.18 20.24 -33.47
C ASP A 22 -19.28 20.06 -34.53
N LEU A 23 -19.66 18.82 -34.85
CA LEU A 23 -20.81 18.52 -35.70
C LEU A 23 -22.10 19.10 -35.13
N VAL A 24 -22.38 18.87 -33.84
CA VAL A 24 -23.56 19.41 -33.15
C VAL A 24 -23.52 20.94 -33.07
N ARG A 25 -22.35 21.54 -32.83
CA ARG A 25 -22.18 23.00 -32.86
C ARG A 25 -22.48 23.58 -34.23
N ASN A 26 -22.03 22.92 -35.30
CA ASN A 26 -22.27 23.35 -36.67
C ASN A 26 -23.76 23.25 -37.03
N LEU A 27 -24.44 22.18 -36.62
CA LEU A 27 -25.90 22.07 -36.73
C LEU A 27 -26.61 23.23 -36.05
N ARG A 28 -26.24 23.53 -34.80
CA ARG A 28 -26.85 24.62 -34.03
C ARG A 28 -26.64 26.00 -34.68
N LYS A 29 -25.52 26.22 -35.38
CA LYS A 29 -25.20 27.50 -36.02
C LYS A 29 -26.02 27.77 -37.28
N LYS A 30 -26.35 26.73 -38.06
CA LYS A 30 -27.10 26.86 -39.31
C LYS A 30 -28.58 27.21 -39.09
N GLY A 31 -29.18 26.81 -37.97
CA GLY A 31 -30.60 27.11 -37.68
C GLY A 31 -31.57 26.40 -38.65
N ASP A 32 -32.87 26.48 -38.37
CA ASP A 32 -33.90 25.71 -39.10
C ASP A 32 -34.15 26.23 -40.53
N ASP A 33 -33.96 27.53 -40.77
CA ASP A 33 -34.24 28.18 -42.06
C ASP A 33 -33.14 27.96 -43.11
N GLU A 34 -31.91 27.66 -42.67
CA GLU A 34 -30.74 27.48 -43.54
C GLU A 34 -30.44 26.00 -43.83
N LEU A 35 -31.07 25.07 -43.10
CA LEU A 35 -30.77 23.63 -43.15
C LEU A 35 -31.86 22.87 -43.89
N ASN A 36 -31.55 22.37 -45.09
CA ASN A 36 -32.53 21.56 -45.83
C ASN A 36 -32.64 20.13 -45.28
N ALA A 37 -33.76 19.45 -45.57
CA ALA A 37 -34.03 18.12 -45.03
C ALA A 37 -32.98 17.06 -45.38
N ALA A 38 -32.28 17.19 -46.51
CA ALA A 38 -31.23 16.27 -46.90
C ALA A 38 -29.95 16.49 -46.10
N GLU A 39 -29.55 17.74 -45.89
CA GLU A 39 -28.41 18.11 -45.05
C GLU A 39 -28.62 17.70 -43.59
N MET A 40 -29.84 17.88 -43.07
CA MET A 40 -30.18 17.45 -41.71
C MET A 40 -30.07 15.94 -41.57
N ARG A 41 -30.57 15.17 -42.56
CA ARG A 41 -30.43 13.70 -42.56
C ARG A 41 -28.98 13.25 -42.62
N ASN A 42 -28.16 13.83 -43.50
CA ASN A 42 -26.74 13.49 -43.60
C ASN A 42 -26.01 13.77 -42.28
N THR A 43 -26.26 14.93 -41.68
CA THR A 43 -25.58 15.29 -40.43
C THR A 43 -26.01 14.41 -39.25
N LEU A 44 -27.27 13.94 -39.23
CA LEU A 44 -27.73 12.96 -38.24
C LEU A 44 -27.07 11.58 -38.45
N ILE A 45 -26.83 11.19 -39.70
CA ILE A 45 -26.09 9.96 -40.03
C ILE A 45 -24.64 10.08 -39.53
N ASP A 46 -23.95 11.17 -39.85
CA ASP A 46 -22.57 11.41 -39.39
C ASP A 46 -22.46 11.40 -37.85
N LEU A 47 -23.46 11.98 -37.16
CA LEU A 47 -23.51 11.97 -35.70
C LEU A 47 -23.72 10.55 -35.16
N LEU A 48 -24.58 9.75 -35.80
CA LEU A 48 -24.84 8.37 -35.42
C LEU A 48 -23.57 7.53 -35.58
N ASP A 49 -22.86 7.69 -36.69
CA ASP A 49 -21.60 6.97 -36.96
C ASP A 49 -20.54 7.33 -35.92
N HIS A 50 -20.34 8.62 -35.63
CA HIS A 50 -19.41 9.02 -34.58
C HIS A 50 -19.81 8.46 -33.19
N LEU A 51 -21.10 8.43 -32.85
CA LEU A 51 -21.57 7.85 -31.58
C LEU A 51 -21.32 6.34 -31.50
N VAL A 52 -21.48 5.62 -32.60
CA VAL A 52 -21.18 4.18 -32.69
C VAL A 52 -19.68 3.94 -32.49
N GLU A 53 -18.83 4.76 -33.11
CA GLU A 53 -17.38 4.65 -32.96
C GLU A 53 -16.94 5.01 -31.53
N VAL A 54 -17.51 6.04 -30.89
CA VAL A 54 -17.24 6.36 -29.46
C VAL A 54 -17.64 5.19 -28.57
N LYS A 55 -18.79 4.55 -28.86
CA LYS A 55 -19.24 3.38 -28.10
C LYS A 55 -18.25 2.22 -28.24
N SER A 56 -17.71 1.98 -29.43
CA SER A 56 -16.72 0.92 -29.68
C SER A 56 -15.43 1.18 -28.90
N GLU A 57 -14.90 2.40 -28.97
CA GLU A 57 -13.72 2.82 -28.22
C GLU A 57 -13.94 2.73 -26.71
N PHE A 58 -15.11 3.13 -26.22
CA PHE A 58 -15.47 3.02 -24.81
C PHE A 58 -15.50 1.56 -24.31
N VAL A 59 -16.00 0.63 -25.12
CA VAL A 59 -15.96 -0.82 -24.79
C VAL A 59 -14.52 -1.30 -24.70
N SER A 60 -13.65 -0.87 -25.62
CA SER A 60 -12.22 -1.19 -25.60
C SER A 60 -11.53 -0.64 -24.34
N LEU A 61 -11.81 0.61 -23.97
CA LEU A 61 -11.32 1.21 -22.72
C LEU A 61 -11.79 0.46 -21.48
N LYS A 62 -13.06 0.01 -21.44
CA LYS A 62 -13.58 -0.79 -20.34
C LYS A 62 -12.83 -2.12 -20.21
N ALA A 63 -12.50 -2.77 -21.33
CA ALA A 63 -11.71 -4.00 -21.31
C ALA A 63 -10.29 -3.77 -20.74
N VAL A 64 -9.63 -2.69 -21.14
CA VAL A 64 -8.32 -2.30 -20.59
C VAL A 64 -8.40 -2.05 -19.08
N LEU A 65 -9.42 -1.31 -18.62
CA LEU A 65 -9.63 -1.05 -17.19
C LEU A 65 -9.83 -2.33 -16.38
N LEU A 66 -10.65 -3.27 -16.89
CA LEU A 66 -10.88 -4.55 -16.22
C LEU A 66 -9.57 -5.36 -16.12
N SER A 67 -8.81 -5.43 -17.21
CA SER A 67 -7.50 -6.12 -17.21
C SER A 67 -6.52 -5.50 -16.21
N LYS A 68 -6.49 -4.17 -16.10
CA LYS A 68 -5.64 -3.49 -15.12
C LYS A 68 -6.11 -3.69 -13.69
N GLU A 69 -7.41 -3.76 -13.44
CA GLU A 69 -7.93 -4.07 -12.12
C GLU A 69 -7.56 -5.51 -11.69
N GLU A 70 -7.66 -6.47 -12.61
CA GLU A 70 -7.19 -7.85 -12.38
C GLU A 70 -5.68 -7.90 -12.07
N GLU A 71 -4.86 -7.19 -12.84
CA GLU A 71 -3.42 -7.08 -12.60
C GLU A 71 -3.13 -6.47 -11.22
N ILE A 72 -3.84 -5.39 -10.85
CA ILE A 72 -3.72 -4.76 -9.54
C ILE A 72 -4.11 -5.74 -8.42
N GLN A 73 -5.21 -6.49 -8.57
CA GLN A 73 -5.64 -7.47 -7.59
C GLN A 73 -4.62 -8.61 -7.44
N SER A 74 -4.09 -9.13 -8.55
CA SER A 74 -3.04 -10.14 -8.54
C SER A 74 -1.78 -9.63 -7.82
N LEU A 75 -1.32 -8.43 -8.15
CA LEU A 75 -0.15 -7.83 -7.53
C LEU A 75 -0.37 -7.56 -6.03
N LYS A 76 -1.56 -7.11 -5.62
CA LYS A 76 -1.91 -6.96 -4.21
C LYS A 76 -1.87 -8.29 -3.47
N ALA A 77 -2.41 -9.36 -4.05
CA ALA A 77 -2.38 -10.69 -3.47
C ALA A 77 -0.94 -11.21 -3.30
N GLU A 78 -0.07 -10.97 -4.29
CA GLU A 78 1.36 -11.28 -4.15
C GLU A 78 2.03 -10.48 -3.04
N LEU A 79 1.70 -9.19 -2.91
CA LEU A 79 2.30 -8.31 -1.91
C LEU A 79 1.88 -8.70 -0.48
N ASP A 80 0.61 -9.08 -0.29
CA ASP A 80 0.07 -9.58 0.97
C ASP A 80 0.81 -10.86 1.44
N GLY A 81 1.21 -11.72 0.50
CA GLY A 81 2.02 -12.90 0.80
C GLY A 81 3.47 -12.56 1.16
N LYS A 82 4.11 -11.67 0.41
CA LYS A 82 5.54 -11.32 0.55
C LYS A 82 5.86 -10.53 1.81
N ASN A 83 4.92 -9.74 2.34
CA ASN A 83 5.13 -8.94 3.55
C ASN A 83 4.77 -9.66 4.86
N LYS A 84 4.43 -10.95 4.79
CA LYS A 84 4.01 -11.71 5.96
C LYS A 84 5.21 -12.34 6.67
N LEU A 85 5.40 -12.00 7.94
CA LEU A 85 6.36 -12.70 8.80
C LEU A 85 5.87 -14.11 9.11
N ASN A 86 6.68 -15.11 8.79
CA ASN A 86 6.47 -16.52 9.09
C ASN A 86 7.21 -16.91 10.36
N PHE A 87 6.51 -17.50 11.33
CA PHE A 87 7.12 -18.00 12.56
C PHE A 87 7.55 -19.46 12.39
N ASP A 88 8.83 -19.75 12.59
CA ASP A 88 9.40 -21.10 12.42
C ASP A 88 9.33 -21.98 13.69
N GLY A 89 8.72 -21.48 14.76
CA GLY A 89 8.71 -22.10 16.09
C GLY A 89 9.68 -21.45 17.08
N ASN A 90 10.59 -20.59 16.61
CA ASN A 90 11.54 -19.87 17.45
C ASN A 90 11.62 -18.37 17.09
N LEU A 91 11.75 -18.05 15.81
CA LEU A 91 11.91 -16.69 15.31
C LEU A 91 10.94 -16.40 14.15
N SER A 92 10.66 -15.10 13.95
CA SER A 92 9.84 -14.63 12.85
C SER A 92 10.72 -14.24 11.67
N TRP A 93 10.38 -14.70 10.46
CA TRP A 93 11.17 -14.51 9.26
C TRP A 93 10.34 -13.89 8.16
N LEU A 94 10.94 -12.97 7.42
CA LEU A 94 10.40 -12.52 6.14
C LEU A 94 11.06 -13.35 5.03
N GLU A 95 10.28 -13.81 4.05
CA GLU A 95 10.82 -14.60 2.95
C GLU A 95 11.90 -13.82 2.18
N GLY A 96 13.06 -14.44 1.96
CA GLY A 96 14.19 -13.83 1.28
C GLY A 96 15.09 -12.94 2.16
N ASP A 97 14.70 -12.70 3.41
CA ASP A 97 15.45 -11.83 4.32
C ASP A 97 16.44 -12.62 5.18
N LYS A 98 17.66 -12.10 5.36
CA LYS A 98 18.77 -12.84 5.99
C LYS A 98 18.79 -12.75 7.51
N THR A 99 18.03 -11.81 8.05
CA THR A 99 18.03 -11.49 9.49
C THR A 99 16.61 -11.70 10.01
N PRO A 100 16.44 -12.44 11.13
CA PRO A 100 15.12 -12.65 11.70
C PRO A 100 14.58 -11.37 12.34
N TYR A 101 13.26 -11.32 12.47
CA TYR A 101 12.52 -10.25 13.12
C TYR A 101 12.15 -10.61 14.56
N CYS A 102 11.94 -9.59 15.38
CA CYS A 102 11.48 -9.73 16.76
C CYS A 102 10.05 -10.31 16.82
N THR A 103 9.92 -11.60 17.15
CA THR A 103 8.63 -12.29 17.26
C THR A 103 7.68 -11.61 18.25
N LYS A 104 8.16 -11.32 19.48
CA LYS A 104 7.31 -10.68 20.51
C LYS A 104 6.81 -9.28 20.09
N CYS A 105 7.65 -8.52 19.38
CA CYS A 105 7.30 -7.18 18.91
C CYS A 105 6.20 -7.26 17.85
N HIS A 106 6.29 -8.25 16.96
CA HIS A 106 5.30 -8.48 15.93
C HIS A 106 3.98 -9.03 16.51
N GLU A 107 4.02 -10.03 17.39
CA GLU A 107 2.82 -10.62 17.99
C GLU A 107 2.02 -9.64 18.85
N LYS A 108 2.71 -8.75 19.57
CA LYS A 108 2.07 -7.81 20.48
C LYS A 108 1.58 -6.54 19.78
N ASP A 109 2.45 -5.93 18.97
CA ASP A 109 2.27 -4.57 18.47
C ASP A 109 2.30 -4.50 16.93
N SER A 110 2.39 -5.64 16.23
CA SER A 110 2.56 -5.73 14.76
C SER A 110 3.78 -4.98 14.23
N LEU A 111 4.83 -4.85 15.07
CA LEU A 111 6.07 -4.17 14.71
C LEU A 111 7.10 -5.13 14.13
N ALA A 112 7.67 -4.79 12.98
CA ALA A 112 8.70 -5.56 12.29
C ALA A 112 10.09 -4.95 12.47
N PHE A 113 10.78 -5.30 13.56
CA PHE A 113 12.18 -4.94 13.79
C PHE A 113 13.11 -6.13 13.58
N HIS A 114 14.17 -5.96 12.80
CA HIS A 114 15.25 -6.95 12.73
C HIS A 114 15.91 -7.13 14.10
N LEU A 115 16.15 -8.39 14.47
CA LEU A 115 16.98 -8.71 15.61
C LEU A 115 18.44 -8.42 15.27
N SER A 116 19.13 -7.72 16.17
CA SER A 116 20.58 -7.55 16.10
C SER A 116 21.23 -8.45 17.15
N PHE A 117 22.31 -9.13 16.77
CA PHE A 117 23.11 -9.89 17.72
C PHE A 117 23.90 -8.93 18.61
N ALA A 118 23.49 -8.79 19.87
CA ALA A 118 24.37 -8.25 20.89
C ALA A 118 25.44 -9.31 21.19
N LYS A 119 26.72 -8.93 21.14
CA LYS A 119 27.81 -9.81 21.61
C LYS A 119 27.51 -10.18 23.06
N ALA A 120 27.57 -11.47 23.38
CA ALA A 120 27.43 -11.93 24.75
C ALA A 120 28.45 -11.19 25.63
N SER A 121 27.98 -10.38 26.55
CA SER A 121 28.81 -9.88 27.64
C SER A 121 29.30 -11.11 28.40
N PRO A 122 30.62 -11.24 28.69
CA PRO A 122 31.08 -12.33 29.53
C PRO A 122 30.28 -12.30 30.84
N ALA A 123 29.81 -13.47 31.27
CA ALA A 123 29.05 -13.62 32.50
C ALA A 123 29.82 -12.89 33.61
N ARG A 124 29.15 -11.96 34.33
CA ARG A 124 29.74 -11.43 35.55
C ARG A 124 29.91 -12.63 36.48
N GLU A 125 31.15 -13.01 36.75
CA GLU A 125 31.47 -13.96 37.81
C GLU A 125 30.77 -13.49 39.10
N PRO A 126 30.12 -14.39 39.85
CA PRO A 126 29.58 -14.02 41.14
C PRO A 126 30.74 -13.59 42.04
N VAL A 127 30.79 -12.31 42.41
CA VAL A 127 31.70 -11.83 43.45
C VAL A 127 31.23 -12.46 44.75
N SER A 128 31.94 -13.50 45.20
CA SER A 128 31.82 -14.02 46.55
C SER A 128 32.38 -12.99 47.52
N ILE A 129 31.53 -12.09 48.01
CA ILE A 129 31.85 -11.23 49.15
C ILE A 129 32.06 -12.17 50.34
N GLY A 130 33.31 -12.31 50.77
CA GLY A 130 33.65 -13.00 52.01
C GLY A 130 32.94 -12.30 53.18
N ILE A 131 32.25 -13.09 53.99
CA ILE A 131 31.42 -12.67 55.13
C ILE A 131 32.27 -11.95 56.23
N ALA A 132 33.60 -11.89 56.06
CA ALA A 132 34.53 -11.30 57.01
C ALA A 132 34.54 -9.76 57.02
N GLU A 133 34.06 -9.07 55.98
CA GLU A 133 34.14 -7.60 55.90
C GLU A 133 32.92 -6.87 56.52
N ILE A 134 31.81 -7.57 56.78
CA ILE A 134 30.54 -6.96 57.23
C ILE A 134 30.58 -6.57 58.73
N VAL A 135 31.45 -7.18 59.53
CA VAL A 135 31.49 -6.97 60.99
C VAL A 135 32.17 -5.66 61.40
N LYS A 136 32.93 -4.99 60.51
CA LYS A 136 33.64 -3.74 60.85
C LYS A 136 32.80 -2.47 60.80
N HIS A 137 31.56 -2.51 60.29
CA HIS A 137 30.74 -1.32 60.09
C HIS A 137 29.36 -1.34 60.79
N VAL A 138 29.07 -2.37 61.60
CA VAL A 138 27.86 -2.42 62.45
C VAL A 138 28.26 -2.40 63.92
N THR A 139 28.84 -1.28 64.36
CA THR A 139 28.84 -0.91 65.78
C THR A 139 28.23 0.48 65.91
N ILE A 140 26.91 0.56 65.78
CA ILE A 140 26.13 1.70 66.24
C ILE A 140 25.03 1.19 67.18
N HIS A 141 25.23 1.52 68.46
CA HIS A 141 24.26 1.83 69.52
C HIS A 141 22.94 1.03 69.56
N ASN A 142 22.84 0.11 70.52
CA ASN A 142 21.58 -0.08 71.23
C ASN A 142 21.83 -0.50 72.69
N SER A 143 22.14 0.47 73.55
CA SER A 143 22.09 0.28 75.00
C SER A 143 20.64 0.45 75.45
N GLY A 144 20.04 -0.66 75.86
CA GLY A 144 18.63 -0.77 76.21
C GLY A 144 18.21 0.02 77.46
N ILE A 145 16.92 0.34 77.45
CA ILE A 145 16.11 0.81 78.58
C ILE A 145 16.10 -0.27 79.66
N ALA A 146 16.47 0.11 80.89
CA ALA A 146 16.38 -0.73 82.08
C ALA A 146 14.93 -0.86 82.56
N ALA A 147 14.52 -2.10 82.84
CA ALA A 147 13.32 -2.42 83.60
C ALA A 147 13.57 -2.24 85.11
N THR A 148 12.51 -1.85 85.81
CA THR A 148 12.38 -1.37 87.20
C THR A 148 12.79 -2.34 88.31
N ALA A 149 13.22 -1.77 89.45
CA ALA A 149 12.96 -2.27 90.79
C ALA A 149 12.15 -1.22 91.55
#